data_AF-A0A376S9K8-F1
#
_entry.id   AF-A0A376S9K8-F1
#
_cell.length_a   1.000
_cell.length_b   1.000
_cell.length_c   1.000
_cell.angle_alpha   90.00
_cell.angle_beta   90.00
_cell.angle_gamma   90.00
#
_symmetry.space_group_name_H-M   'P 1'
#
loop_
_entity.id
_entity.type
_entity.pdbx_description
1 polymer ?
#
loop_
_entity_poly.entity_id
_entity_poly.type
_entity_poly.pdbx_seq_one_letter_code
_entity_poly.pdbx_strand_id
1 'polypeptide(L)'
;MIVRILLLFIALFTFGAQAQAIKESYAFAVLGEPRYAFNFNHFDYVNPAAPKGGQITLSALGTFDNFNRYALRGNPGARTEQLYDTLFTTSDDEPGSYYPLIAESARYADDYSWVEVAINPARPFS
;
A
#
# COMPACT_ATOMS: atom_id res chain seq x y z
N MET A 1 42.03 -36.24 -11.55
CA MET A 1 42.42 -35.22 -10.55
C MET A 1 41.90 -33.84 -10.91
N ILE A 2 42.15 -33.36 -12.14
CA ILE A 2 41.70 -32.03 -12.65
C ILE A 2 40.18 -31.84 -12.60
N VAL A 3 39.38 -32.83 -13.01
CA VAL A 3 37.90 -32.75 -12.97
C VAL A 3 37.36 -32.57 -11.56
N ARG A 4 37.99 -33.19 -10.55
CA ARG A 4 37.58 -33.03 -9.13
C ARG A 4 37.90 -31.63 -8.61
N ILE A 5 39.02 -31.05 -9.04
CA ILE A 5 39.41 -29.67 -8.69
C ILE A 5 38.44 -28.68 -9.36
N LEU A 6 38.08 -28.90 -10.63
CA LEU A 6 37.13 -28.06 -11.36
C LEU A 6 35.73 -28.08 -10.72
N LEU A 7 35.25 -29.25 -10.30
CA LEU A 7 33.97 -29.39 -9.59
C LEU A 7 33.98 -28.68 -8.22
N LEU A 8 35.11 -28.72 -7.50
CA LEU A 8 35.29 -27.99 -6.24
C LEU A 8 35.27 -26.47 -6.44
N PHE A 9 35.89 -25.96 -7.51
CA PHE A 9 35.84 -24.53 -7.84
C PHE A 9 34.43 -24.06 -8.23
N ILE A 10 33.65 -24.88 -8.94
CA ILE A 10 32.25 -24.57 -9.27
C ILE A 10 31.37 -24.56 -8.00
N ALA A 11 31.60 -25.51 -7.08
CA ALA A 11 30.91 -25.55 -5.79
C ALA A 11 31.24 -24.34 -4.88
N LEU A 12 32.49 -23.84 -4.93
CA LEU A 12 32.90 -22.63 -4.20
C LEU A 12 32.34 -21.35 -4.82
N PHE A 13 32.21 -21.28 -6.15
CA PHE A 13 31.66 -20.11 -6.84
C PHE A 13 30.14 -19.98 -6.67
N THR A 14 29.42 -21.10 -6.50
CA THR A 14 27.97 -21.11 -6.29
C THR A 14 27.56 -20.72 -4.86
N PHE A 15 28.49 -20.72 -3.89
CA PHE A 15 28.23 -20.33 -2.50
C PHE A 15 28.09 -18.81 -2.28
N GLY A 16 28.46 -18.00 -3.28
CA GLY A 16 28.34 -16.53 -3.23
C GLY A 16 26.99 -15.97 -3.68
N ALA A 17 26.10 -16.81 -4.21
CA ALA A 17 24.74 -16.40 -4.58
C ALA A 17 23.87 -16.30 -3.30
N GLN A 18 23.81 -15.12 -2.71
CA GLN A 18 22.84 -14.81 -1.66
C GLN A 18 21.48 -14.61 -2.31
N ALA A 19 20.49 -15.42 -1.93
CA ALA A 19 19.10 -15.13 -2.27
C ALA A 19 18.70 -13.83 -1.57
N GLN A 20 18.04 -12.93 -2.30
CA GLN A 20 17.54 -11.69 -1.73
C GLN A 20 16.48 -12.00 -0.67
N ALA A 21 16.57 -11.34 0.49
CA ALA A 21 15.56 -11.51 1.53
C ALA A 21 14.28 -10.80 1.11
N ILE A 22 13.18 -11.55 1.08
CA ILE A 22 11.85 -11.04 0.72
C ILE A 22 11.05 -10.87 2.01
N LYS A 23 10.53 -9.67 2.21
CA LYS A 23 9.55 -9.36 3.25
C LYS A 23 8.16 -9.42 2.64
N GLU A 24 7.19 -9.93 3.38
CA GLU A 24 5.78 -9.99 2.98
C GLU A 24 4.93 -9.50 4.15
N SER A 25 4.03 -8.55 3.90
CA SER A 25 3.13 -8.03 4.93
C SER A 25 1.81 -7.55 4.34
N TYR A 26 0.77 -7.55 5.17
CA TYR A 26 -0.54 -6.97 4.84
C TYR A 26 -0.64 -5.49 5.27
N ALA A 27 0.13 -5.10 6.30
CA ALA A 27 0.17 -3.74 6.83
C ALA A 27 1.61 -3.30 7.09
N PHE A 28 1.85 -2.00 6.98
CA PHE A 28 3.18 -1.41 7.05
C PHE A 28 3.15 -0.19 7.96
N ALA A 29 4.25 0.08 8.65
CA ALA A 29 4.46 1.34 9.35
C ALA A 29 5.85 1.86 9.00
N VAL A 30 5.96 3.17 8.76
CA VAL A 30 7.28 3.81 8.57
C VAL A 30 8.09 3.75 9.86
N LEU A 31 7.42 3.83 11.00
CA LEU A 31 8.02 3.80 12.33
C LEU A 31 7.35 2.73 13.18
N GLY A 32 8.14 1.76 13.65
CA GLY A 32 7.63 0.69 14.50
C GLY A 32 6.76 -0.31 13.73
N GLU A 33 5.76 -0.84 14.43
CA GLU A 33 4.83 -1.84 13.91
C GLU A 33 3.42 -1.26 13.81
N PRO A 34 2.61 -1.66 12.81
CA PRO A 34 1.20 -1.28 12.73
C PRO A 34 0.43 -1.67 13.99
N ARG A 35 -0.39 -0.75 14.51
CA ARG A 35 -1.19 -0.96 15.73
C ARG A 35 -2.29 -2.00 15.54
N TYR A 36 -3.00 -1.96 14.42
CA TYR A 36 -4.16 -2.81 14.19
C TYR A 36 -3.74 -4.20 13.75
N ALA A 37 -4.35 -5.22 14.36
CA ALA A 37 -4.05 -6.61 14.08
C ALA A 37 -4.66 -7.09 12.75
N PHE A 38 -4.16 -8.22 12.25
CA PHE A 38 -4.72 -8.88 11.09
C PHE A 38 -6.21 -9.18 11.32
N ASN A 39 -7.07 -8.81 10.37
CA ASN A 39 -8.54 -8.90 10.44
C ASN A 39 -9.24 -7.96 11.44
N PHE A 40 -8.63 -6.84 11.82
CA PHE A 40 -9.40 -5.77 12.47
C PHE A 40 -10.55 -5.30 11.55
N ASN A 41 -11.70 -4.96 12.13
CA ASN A 41 -12.91 -4.66 11.34
C ASN A 41 -13.15 -3.15 11.11
N HIS A 42 -12.53 -2.28 11.90
CA HIS A 42 -12.59 -0.83 11.78
C HIS A 42 -11.48 -0.19 12.63
N PHE A 43 -11.04 1.02 12.28
CA PHE A 43 -10.16 1.81 13.14
C PHE A 43 -10.88 2.21 14.45
N ASP A 44 -10.12 2.42 15.53
CA ASP A 44 -10.65 2.71 16.88
C ASP A 44 -11.47 4.02 16.91
N TYR A 45 -11.15 4.97 16.02
CA TYR A 45 -11.85 6.25 15.91
C TYR A 45 -13.12 6.21 15.05
N VAL A 46 -13.47 5.04 14.49
CA VAL A 46 -14.67 4.86 13.68
C VAL A 46 -15.84 4.42 14.57
N ASN A 47 -17.00 5.05 14.40
CA ASN A 47 -18.26 4.52 14.92
C ASN A 47 -18.84 3.48 13.94
N PRO A 48 -18.76 2.16 14.22
CA PRO A 48 -19.28 1.13 13.31
C PRO A 48 -20.81 1.17 13.19
N ALA A 49 -21.51 1.77 14.17
CA ALA A 49 -22.96 1.95 14.19
C ALA A 49 -23.42 3.27 13.54
N ALA A 50 -22.55 3.98 12.81
CA ALA A 50 -22.91 5.22 12.15
C ALA A 50 -24.10 5.02 11.19
N PRO A 51 -25.17 5.83 11.31
CA PRO A 51 -26.35 5.69 10.45
C PRO A 51 -25.96 5.90 8.98
N LYS A 52 -26.53 5.10 8.09
CA LYS A 52 -26.27 5.18 6.65
C LYS A 52 -27.35 6.02 5.97
N GLY A 53 -26.94 6.88 5.05
CA GLY A 53 -27.81 7.78 4.29
C GLY A 53 -27.75 9.24 4.77
N GLY A 54 -28.65 10.06 4.23
CA GLY A 54 -28.66 11.51 4.44
C GLY A 54 -27.84 12.28 3.40
N GLN A 55 -27.81 13.61 3.55
CA GLN A 55 -27.03 14.50 2.69
C GLN A 55 -26.19 15.44 3.54
N ILE A 56 -24.98 15.71 3.09
CA ILE A 56 -24.09 16.70 3.67
C ILE A 56 -23.83 17.80 2.64
N THR A 57 -24.00 19.06 3.05
CA THR A 57 -23.64 20.22 2.23
C THR A 57 -22.46 20.91 2.89
N LEU A 58 -21.38 21.05 2.14
CA LEU A 58 -20.13 21.63 2.62
C LEU A 58 -19.75 22.81 1.74
N SER A 59 -19.28 23.89 2.35
CA SER A 59 -18.70 25.01 1.62
C SER A 59 -17.27 24.67 1.19
N ALA A 60 -16.88 25.14 0.00
CA ALA A 60 -15.49 25.16 -0.45
C ALA A 60 -15.11 26.61 -0.78
N LEU A 61 -13.84 26.98 -0.51
CA LEU A 61 -13.31 28.28 -0.88
C LEU A 61 -12.78 28.24 -2.32
N GLY A 62 -13.06 29.29 -3.10
CA GLY A 62 -12.62 29.42 -4.50
C GLY A 62 -13.62 28.89 -5.54
N THR A 63 -13.13 28.61 -6.74
CA THR A 63 -13.90 28.03 -7.87
C THR A 63 -13.12 26.86 -8.48
N PHE A 64 -13.77 26.00 -9.26
CA PHE A 64 -13.11 24.93 -10.01
C PHE A 64 -13.36 25.11 -11.51
N ASP A 65 -12.52 24.51 -12.34
CA ASP A 65 -12.67 24.50 -13.80
C ASP A 65 -12.50 23.10 -14.42
N ASN A 66 -12.15 22.09 -13.61
CA ASN A 66 -12.03 20.70 -14.05
C ASN A 66 -12.22 19.71 -12.88
N PHE A 67 -12.30 18.41 -13.18
CA PHE A 67 -12.43 17.33 -12.18
C PHE A 67 -11.22 16.39 -12.13
N ASN A 68 -10.18 16.63 -12.93
CA ASN A 68 -8.98 15.80 -12.93
C ASN A 68 -7.92 16.40 -12.00
N ARG A 69 -7.87 15.90 -10.76
CA ARG A 69 -6.89 16.32 -9.75
C ARG A 69 -5.42 16.08 -10.12
N TYR A 70 -5.15 15.23 -11.11
CA TYR A 70 -3.80 14.90 -11.57
C TYR A 70 -3.40 15.66 -12.85
N ALA A 71 -4.25 16.56 -13.33
CA ALA A 71 -3.93 17.42 -14.46
C ALA A 71 -2.83 18.42 -14.10
N LEU A 72 -1.95 18.72 -15.07
CA LEU A 72 -0.89 19.73 -14.91
C LEU A 72 -1.46 21.16 -14.78
N ARG A 73 -2.69 21.41 -15.24
CA ARG A 73 -3.31 22.73 -15.31
C ARG A 73 -4.78 22.67 -14.92
N GLY A 74 -5.29 23.82 -14.48
CA GLY A 74 -6.65 24.01 -14.00
C GLY A 74 -6.76 23.83 -12.49
N ASN A 75 -7.89 24.24 -11.91
CA ASN A 75 -8.20 24.01 -10.51
C ASN A 75 -9.21 22.87 -10.36
N PRO A 76 -8.81 21.71 -9.81
CA PRO A 76 -9.72 20.59 -9.64
C PRO A 76 -10.81 20.94 -8.63
N GLY A 77 -12.01 20.38 -8.84
CA GLY A 77 -13.08 20.42 -7.85
C GLY A 77 -12.60 19.93 -6.48
N ALA A 78 -13.02 20.62 -5.41
CA ALA A 78 -12.81 20.14 -4.06
C ALA A 78 -13.40 18.73 -3.91
N ARG A 79 -12.71 17.85 -3.18
CA ARG A 79 -13.16 16.47 -2.94
C ARG A 79 -13.23 15.60 -4.21
N THR A 80 -12.33 15.84 -5.14
CA THR A 80 -12.11 14.93 -6.28
C THR A 80 -11.17 13.78 -5.93
N GLU A 81 -10.48 13.80 -4.77
CA GLU A 81 -9.72 12.64 -4.28
C GLU A 81 -10.59 11.42 -4.07
N GLN A 82 -11.82 11.59 -3.61
CA GLN A 82 -12.75 10.50 -3.30
C GLN A 82 -13.22 9.75 -4.56
N LEU A 83 -12.89 10.25 -5.76
CA LEU A 83 -13.14 9.55 -7.03
C LEU A 83 -12.08 8.48 -7.32
N TYR A 84 -11.00 8.42 -6.53
CA TYR A 84 -9.88 7.52 -6.73
C TYR A 84 -9.53 6.80 -5.44
N ASP A 85 -9.31 5.50 -5.54
CA ASP A 85 -8.81 4.69 -4.44
C ASP A 85 -7.30 4.46 -4.56
N THR A 86 -6.61 4.37 -3.44
CA THR A 86 -5.18 4.02 -3.34
C THR A 86 -4.98 2.51 -3.14
N LEU A 87 -3.75 2.02 -3.31
CA LEU A 87 -3.43 0.62 -3.03
C LEU A 87 -3.62 0.30 -1.54
N PHE A 88 -3.12 1.16 -0.66
CA PHE A 88 -3.23 1.08 0.78
C PHE A 88 -3.77 2.40 1.35
N THR A 89 -4.44 2.35 2.49
CA THR A 89 -4.96 3.52 3.22
C THR A 89 -4.19 3.74 4.51
N THR A 90 -4.07 4.99 4.95
CA THR A 90 -3.44 5.32 6.23
C THR A 90 -4.46 5.31 7.36
N SER A 91 -4.01 5.10 8.60
CA SER A 91 -4.82 5.36 9.80
C SER A 91 -4.54 6.76 10.34
N ASP A 92 -5.56 7.51 10.75
CA ASP A 92 -5.41 8.89 11.24
C ASP A 92 -4.84 8.97 12.66
N ASP A 93 -4.82 7.86 13.39
CA ASP A 93 -4.30 7.73 14.75
C ASP A 93 -2.91 7.09 14.81
N GLU A 94 -2.28 6.84 13.66
CA GLU A 94 -0.93 6.28 13.55
C GLU A 94 -0.08 7.07 12.54
N PRO A 95 1.17 7.45 12.89
CA PRO A 95 2.04 8.14 11.95
C PRO A 95 2.60 7.17 10.90
N GLY A 96 2.17 7.33 9.65
CA GLY A 96 2.74 6.61 8.51
C GLY A 96 2.47 5.11 8.52
N SER A 97 1.29 4.70 8.97
CA SER A 97 0.80 3.33 8.81
C SER A 97 0.06 3.16 7.47
N TYR A 98 0.05 1.94 6.94
CA TYR A 98 -0.59 1.58 5.68
C TYR A 98 -1.33 0.25 5.86
N TYR A 99 -2.64 0.27 5.62
CA TYR A 99 -3.53 -0.88 5.72
C TYR A 99 -4.20 -1.18 4.37
N PRO A 100 -4.66 -2.42 4.12
CA PRO A 100 -5.26 -2.83 2.85
C PRO A 100 -6.42 -1.93 2.39
N LEU A 101 -6.35 -1.42 1.15
CA LEU A 101 -7.48 -0.80 0.45
C LEU A 101 -7.76 -1.58 -0.85
N ILE A 102 -7.26 -1.15 -2.02
CA ILE A 102 -7.33 -1.95 -3.25
C ILE A 102 -6.42 -3.19 -3.15
N ALA A 103 -5.23 -3.02 -2.59
CA ALA A 103 -4.29 -4.10 -2.36
C ALA A 103 -4.67 -4.92 -1.12
N GLU A 104 -4.38 -6.22 -1.13
CA GLU A 104 -4.54 -7.10 0.03
C GLU A 104 -3.23 -7.29 0.81
N SER A 105 -2.09 -7.23 0.13
CA SER A 105 -0.76 -7.39 0.70
C SER A 105 0.31 -6.87 -0.26
N ALA A 106 1.54 -6.77 0.23
CA ALA A 106 2.71 -6.59 -0.62
C ALA A 106 3.89 -7.43 -0.14
N ARG A 107 4.69 -7.86 -1.10
CA ARG A 107 6.03 -8.41 -0.85
C ARG A 107 7.08 -7.51 -1.46
N TYR A 108 8.22 -7.37 -0.79
CA TYR A 108 9.23 -6.41 -1.17
C TYR A 108 10.60 -6.88 -0.76
N ALA A 109 11.59 -6.35 -1.48
CA ALA A 109 12.99 -6.48 -1.13
C ALA A 109 13.29 -5.92 0.26
N ASP A 110 14.19 -6.55 1.01
CA ASP A 110 14.71 -5.98 2.26
C ASP A 110 15.40 -4.62 2.07
N ASP A 111 15.99 -4.37 0.90
CA ASP A 111 16.58 -3.10 0.45
C ASP A 111 15.59 -2.13 -0.24
N TYR A 112 14.31 -2.51 -0.33
CA TYR A 112 13.23 -1.75 -1.00
C TYR A 112 13.44 -1.46 -2.50
N SER A 113 14.34 -2.18 -3.17
CA SER A 113 14.58 -2.04 -4.62
C SER A 113 13.36 -2.36 -5.49
N TRP A 114 12.44 -3.17 -4.98
CA TRP A 114 11.18 -3.52 -5.64
C TRP A 114 10.08 -3.86 -4.64
N VAL A 115 8.85 -3.76 -5.12
CA VAL A 115 7.63 -4.21 -4.42
C VAL A 115 6.69 -4.88 -5.43
N GLU A 116 6.16 -6.04 -5.06
CA GLU A 116 5.06 -6.73 -5.72
C GLU A 116 3.81 -6.58 -4.85
N VAL A 117 2.72 -6.10 -5.45
CA VAL A 117 1.47 -5.80 -4.75
C VAL A 117 0.41 -6.79 -5.20
N ALA A 118 -0.19 -7.49 -4.24
CA ALA A 118 -1.33 -8.35 -4.49
C ALA A 118 -2.62 -7.51 -4.48
N ILE A 119 -3.40 -7.57 -5.56
CA ILE A 119 -4.64 -6.80 -5.71
C ILE A 119 -5.82 -7.65 -5.26
N ASN A 120 -6.73 -7.06 -4.49
CA ASN A 120 -7.97 -7.72 -4.10
C ASN A 120 -8.93 -7.82 -5.32
N PRO A 121 -9.20 -9.03 -5.85
CA PRO A 121 -10.05 -9.21 -7.04
C PRO A 121 -11.52 -8.87 -6.78
N ALA A 122 -11.94 -8.75 -5.51
CA ALA A 122 -13.32 -8.44 -5.13
C ALA A 122 -13.64 -6.94 -5.15
N ARG A 123 -12.69 -6.07 -5.54
CA ARG A 123 -12.88 -4.61 -5.65
C ARG A 123 -12.94 -4.14 -7.11
N PRO A 124 -14.10 -4.26 -7.78
CA PRO A 124 -14.27 -3.69 -9.11
C PRO A 124 -14.41 -2.17 -9.06
N PHE A 125 -14.16 -1.52 -10.19
CA PHE A 125 -14.54 -0.12 -10.39
C PHE A 125 -16.07 0.04 -10.34
N SER A 126 -16.53 1.20 -9.87
CA SER A 126 -17.94 1.59 -9.85
C SER A 126 -18.52 1.88 -11.23
#